data_AF-V5K4Y1-F1
#
_entry.id   AF-V5K4Y1-F1
#
_cell.length_a   1.000
_cell.length_b   1.000
_cell.length_c   1.000
_cell.angle_alpha   90.00
_cell.angle_beta   90.00
_cell.angle_gamma   90.00
#
_symmetry.space_group_name_H-M   'P 1'
#
loop_
_entity.id
_entity.type
_entity.pdbx_description
1 polymer ?
#
loop_
_entity_poly.entity_id
_entity_poly.type
_entity_poly.pdbx_seq_one_letter_code
_entity_poly.pdbx_strand_id
1 'polypeptide(L)' 'MGMSESIKVIVSLFLVVLLALAATQTESRYINYHALHGDHSLICDKANPSTCKKEEANPYTRGCEIIDRCRGQSLGPKM' A
#
# COMPACT_ATOMS: atom_id res chain seq x y z
N MET A 1 15.98 33.09 35.62
CA MET A 1 15.76 34.20 34.68
C MET A 1 14.45 33.93 33.96
N GLY A 2 13.35 34.51 34.43
CA GLY A 2 12.02 34.25 33.86
C GLY A 2 11.81 35.08 32.60
N MET A 3 11.39 34.44 31.51
CA MET A 3 11.02 35.15 30.27
C MET A 3 9.73 35.94 30.51
N SER A 4 9.66 37.19 30.05
CA SER A 4 8.41 37.95 30.08
C SER A 4 7.35 37.27 29.20
N GLU A 5 6.07 37.47 29.52
CA GLU A 5 4.96 36.85 28.80
C GLU A 5 5.02 37.12 27.30
N SER A 6 5.38 38.34 26.90
CA SER A 6 5.57 38.72 25.49
C SER A 6 6.71 37.95 24.83
N ILE A 7 7.82 37.70 25.54
CA ILE A 7 8.95 36.92 25.01
C ILE A 7 8.53 35.47 24.79
N LYS A 8 7.76 34.88 25.70
CA LYS A 8 7.25 33.51 25.53
C LYS A 8 6.37 33.37 24.29
N VAL A 9 5.48 34.34 24.06
CA VAL A 9 4.61 34.35 22.88
C VAL A 9 5.44 34.47 21.61
N ILE A 10 6.42 35.39 21.56
CA ILE A 10 7.28 35.58 20.39
C ILE A 10 8.09 34.32 20.09
N VAL A 11 8.69 33.70 21.10
CA VAL A 11 9.49 32.47 20.95
C VAL A 11 8.62 31.29 20.50
N SER A 12 7.41 31.15 21.05
CA SER A 12 6.45 30.13 20.64
C SER A 12 6.05 30.29 19.16
N LEU A 13 5.74 31.52 18.74
CA LEU A 13 5.36 31.81 17.36
C LEU A 13 6.52 31.53 16.40
N PHE A 14 7.74 31.91 16.78
CA PHE A 14 8.95 31.61 16.03
C PHE A 14 9.16 30.09 15.86
N LEU A 15 9.00 29.32 16.93
CA LEU A 15 9.12 27.86 16.88
C LEU A 15 8.08 27.23 15.95
N VAL A 16 6.83 27.68 16.00
CA VAL A 16 5.77 27.17 15.11
C VAL A 16 6.10 27.47 13.65
N VAL A 17 6.58 28.66 13.33
CA VAL A 17 7.00 29.01 11.96
C VAL A 17 8.16 28.14 11.49
N LEU A 18 9.16 27.90 12.35
CA LEU A 18 10.29 27.02 12.02
C LEU A 18 9.86 25.57 11.77
N LEU A 19 8.96 25.04 12.59
CA LEU A 19 8.42 23.69 12.41
C LEU A 19 7.60 23.55 11.13
N ALA A 20 6.77 24.55 10.81
CA ALA A 20 6.02 24.58 9.56
C ALA A 20 6.96 24.61 8.33
N LEU A 21 8.03 25.42 8.39
CA LEU A 21 9.02 25.48 7.33
C LEU A 21 9.76 24.15 7.14
N ALA A 22 10.12 23.48 8.24
CA ALA A 22 10.74 22.16 8.20
C ALA A 22 9.81 21.09 7.60
N ALA A 23 8.51 21.12 7.93
CA ALA A 23 7.51 20.19 7.40
C ALA A 23 7.28 20.35 5.88
N THR A 24 7.43 21.56 5.33
CA THR A 24 7.34 21.76 3.88
C THR A 24 8.51 21.15 3.09
N GLN A 25 9.63 20.83 3.75
CA GLN A 25 10.76 20.15 3.12
C GLN A 25 10.66 18.62 3.17
N THR A 26 9.72 18.05 3.94
CA THR A 26 9.51 16.59 3.99
C THR A 26 8.57 16.09 2.91
N GLU A 27 8.67 16.65 1.71
CA GLU A 27 7.92 16.23 0.53
C GLU A 27 8.58 14.99 -0.09
N SER A 28 8.41 13.81 0.52
CA SER A 28 8.58 12.56 -0.22
C SER A 28 7.37 12.40 -1.15
N ARG A 29 7.39 13.09 -2.29
CA ARG A 29 6.32 13.04 -3.33
C ARG A 29 6.07 11.66 -3.92
N TYR A 30 6.94 10.70 -3.60
CA TYR A 30 6.88 9.35 -4.12
C TYR A 30 7.12 8.38 -2.98
N ILE A 31 6.18 7.45 -2.80
CA ILE A 31 6.44 6.23 -2.05
C ILE A 31 7.39 5.42 -2.93
N ASN A 32 8.57 5.11 -2.41
CA ASN A 32 9.54 4.30 -3.14
C ASN A 32 8.91 2.92 -3.42
N TYR A 33 8.90 2.46 -4.68
CA TYR A 33 8.45 1.10 -5.04
C TYR A 33 9.20 0.00 -4.28
N HIS A 34 10.38 0.30 -3.75
CA HIS A 34 11.10 -0.58 -2.82
C HIS A 34 10.32 -0.87 -1.53
N ALA A 35 9.47 0.05 -1.08
CA ALA A 35 8.58 -0.16 0.07
C ALA A 35 7.35 -1.03 -0.29
N LEU A 36 6.99 -1.13 -1.57
CA LEU A 36 6.02 -2.12 -2.07
C LEU A 36 6.65 -3.50 -2.33
N HIS A 37 7.97 -3.62 -2.19
CA HIS A 37 8.73 -4.82 -2.55
C HIS A 37 8.61 -5.97 -1.53
N GLY A 38 7.77 -5.81 -0.50
CA GLY A 38 7.47 -6.85 0.48
C GLY A 38 6.82 -8.11 -0.10
N ASP A 39 6.42 -8.10 -1.36
CA ASP A 39 6.00 -9.28 -2.11
C ASP A 39 7.21 -9.98 -2.77
N HIS A 40 8.24 -10.27 -1.97
CA HIS A 40 9.47 -10.89 -2.45
C HIS A 40 9.18 -12.25 -3.12
N SER A 41 9.93 -12.54 -4.19
CA SER A 41 9.94 -13.82 -4.87
C SER A 41 10.16 -14.96 -3.87
N LEU A 42 9.27 -15.95 -3.85
CA LEU A 42 9.53 -17.20 -3.14
C LEU A 42 10.78 -17.85 -3.73
N ILE A 43 11.69 -18.31 -2.87
CA ILE A 43 12.78 -19.21 -3.30
C ILE A 43 12.13 -20.56 -3.58
N CYS A 44 11.72 -20.78 -4.82
CA CYS A 44 11.12 -22.03 -5.25
C CYS A 44 12.14 -23.16 -5.23
N ASP A 45 11.81 -24.28 -4.60
CA ASP A 45 12.55 -25.52 -4.82
C ASP A 45 12.20 -26.10 -6.20
N LYS A 46 13.21 -26.39 -7.02
CA LYS A 46 13.04 -26.99 -8.34
C LYS A 46 12.51 -28.43 -8.25
N ALA A 47 12.82 -29.15 -7.17
CA ALA A 47 12.34 -30.52 -6.97
C ALA A 47 10.87 -30.56 -6.54
N ASN A 48 10.38 -29.49 -5.88
CA ASN A 48 9.04 -29.42 -5.32
C ASN A 48 8.32 -28.14 -5.75
N PRO A 49 7.96 -27.98 -7.04
CA PRO A 49 7.37 -26.74 -7.56
C PRO A 49 6.02 -26.39 -6.93
N SER A 50 5.30 -27.38 -6.38
CA SER A 50 4.01 -27.19 -5.70
C SER A 50 4.10 -26.37 -4.42
N THR A 51 5.27 -26.31 -3.78
CA THR A 51 5.49 -25.49 -2.58
C THR A 51 5.79 -24.03 -2.92
N CYS A 52 6.03 -23.72 -4.21
CA CYS A 52 6.27 -22.36 -4.66
C CYS A 52 4.98 -21.61 -4.99
N LYS A 53 4.16 -21.37 -3.97
CA LYS A 53 2.97 -20.54 -4.07
C LYS A 53 3.09 -19.38 -3.11
N LYS A 54 2.92 -18.16 -3.63
CA LYS A 54 2.70 -16.98 -2.78
C LYS A 54 1.32 -17.11 -2.12
N GLU A 55 1.16 -16.50 -0.95
CA GLU A 55 -0.16 -16.39 -0.35
C GLU A 55 -1.07 -15.60 -1.29
N GLU A 56 -2.27 -16.15 -1.52
CA GLU A 56 -3.25 -15.54 -2.40
C GLU A 56 -3.86 -14.33 -1.69
N ALA A 57 -3.59 -13.12 -2.19
CA ALA A 57 -4.07 -11.89 -1.60
C ALA A 57 -5.61 -11.74 -1.67
N ASN A 58 -6.25 -12.41 -2.64
CA ASN A 58 -7.69 -12.39 -2.80
C ASN A 58 -8.19 -13.81 -3.13
N PRO A 59 -8.94 -14.48 -2.23
CA PRO A 59 -9.43 -15.83 -2.46
C PRO A 59 -10.60 -15.90 -3.45
N TYR A 60 -11.05 -14.77 -4.00
CA TYR A 60 -12.15 -14.73 -4.95
C TYR A 60 -11.78 -15.40 -6.29
N THR A 61 -12.48 -16.47 -6.61
CA THR A 61 -12.43 -17.10 -7.93
C THR A 61 -13.59 -16.60 -8.79
N ARG A 62 -13.28 -15.91 -9.89
CA ARG A 62 -14.30 -15.52 -10.85
C ARG A 62 -14.82 -16.80 -11.53
N GLY A 63 -16.14 -16.98 -11.52
CA GLY A 63 -16.78 -17.99 -12.35
C GLY A 63 -16.60 -17.71 -13.84
N CYS A 64 -17.13 -18.58 -14.70
CA CYS A 64 -17.10 -18.31 -16.13
C CYS A 64 -18.30 -17.48 -16.57
N GLU A 65 -18.06 -16.26 -17.04
CA GLU A 65 -19.11 -15.43 -17.65
C GLU A 65 -19.36 -15.84 -19.11
N ILE A 66 -20.51 -15.44 -19.66
CA ILE A 66 -20.86 -15.70 -21.07
C ILE A 66 -19.80 -15.13 -22.03
N ILE A 67 -19.23 -13.98 -21.70
CA ILE A 67 -18.16 -13.35 -22.48
C ILE A 67 -16.85 -14.17 -22.49
N ASP A 68 -16.62 -14.97 -21.45
CA ASP A 68 -15.41 -15.78 -21.31
C ASP A 68 -15.48 -17.08 -22.14
N ARG A 69 -16.65 -17.37 -22.76
CA ARG A 69 -16.87 -18.46 -23.73
C ARG A 69 -16.37 -19.83 -23.27
N CYS A 70 -16.48 -20.14 -21.98
CA CYS A 70 -15.95 -21.42 -21.50
C CYS A 70 -16.69 -22.61 -22.11
N ARG A 71 -15.92 -23.65 -22.38
CA ARG A 71 -16.43 -24.92 -22.91
C ARG A 71 -17.38 -25.54 -21.87
N GLY A 72 -18.67 -25.64 -22.19
CA GLY A 72 -19.67 -26.27 -21.34
C GLY A 72 -20.80 -25.36 -20.84
N GLN A 73 -20.91 -24.11 -21.31
CA GLN A 73 -22.17 -23.35 -21.18
C GLN A 73 -23.25 -23.96 -22.08
N SER A 74 -23.75 -25.13 -21.69
CA SER A 74 -25.07 -25.58 -22.13
C SER A 74 -26.07 -24.67 -21.41
N LEU A 75 -26.83 -23.90 -22.17
CA LEU A 75 -28.01 -23.18 -21.71
C LEU A 75 -29.03 -24.23 -21.21
N GLY A 76 -28.85 -24.71 -19.98
CA GLY A 76 -29.89 -25.43 -19.26
C GLY A 76 -31.03 -24.46 -18.91
N PRO A 77 -32.30 -24.89 -18.97
CA PRO A 77 -33.42 -24.00 -18.72
C PRO A 77 -33.36 -23.51 -17.26
N LYS A 78 -33.57 -22.21 -17.07
CA LYS A 78 -33.76 -21.65 -15.73
C LYS A 78 -35.07 -22.19 -15.16
N MET A 79 -34.98 -22.89 -14.04
CA MET A 79 -36.10 -23.06 -13.10
C MET A 79 -36.22 -21.79 -12.25
#